data_AF-A0A955WX45-F1
#
_entry.id   AF-A0A955WX45-F1
#
_cell.length_a   1.000
_cell.length_b   1.000
_cell.length_c   1.000
_cell.angle_alpha   90.00
_cell.angle_beta   90.00
_cell.angle_gamma   90.00
#
_symmetry.space_group_name_H-M   'P 1'
#
loop_
_entity.id
_entity.type
_entity.pdbx_description
1 polymer ?
#
loop_
_entity_poly.entity_id
_entity_poly.type
_entity_poly.pdbx_seq_one_letter_code
_entity_poly.pdbx_strand_id
1 'polypeptide(L)'
;PAWKTVLGRGLSRLVPALALPTDIDPAIVSHDPAVVEAYGTDPLVGHVASARWLTETTRAQADVKAAAARIKLPVLLQQAGDDRLASPEAAKAVFDTLGSADKTFTPYPGLFHEIWFEQDRGPVLDALGAWLDAHLP
;
A
#
# COMPACT_ATOMS: atom_id res chain seq x y z
N PRO A 1 17.17 -6.45 11.69
CA PRO A 1 17.82 -7.52 12.50
C PRO A 1 16.80 -8.53 13.04
N ALA A 2 17.12 -9.82 13.02
CA ALA A 2 16.20 -10.90 13.44
C ALA A 2 15.67 -10.75 14.88
N TRP A 3 16.46 -10.15 15.78
CA TRP A 3 16.06 -9.90 17.17
C TRP A 3 14.89 -8.91 17.28
N LYS A 4 14.79 -7.90 16.38
CA LYS A 4 13.65 -6.97 16.35
C LYS A 4 12.34 -7.69 15.99
N THR A 5 12.41 -8.68 15.10
CA THR A 5 11.26 -9.50 14.70
C THR A 5 10.79 -10.43 15.83
N VAL A 6 11.71 -11.01 16.59
CA VAL A 6 11.40 -11.84 17.77
C VAL A 6 10.78 -11.01 18.89
N LEU A 7 11.35 -9.83 19.17
CA LEU A 7 10.82 -8.90 20.17
C LEU A 7 9.41 -8.42 19.81
N GLY A 8 9.18 -8.04 18.54
CA GLY A 8 7.85 -7.65 18.04
C GLY A 8 6.80 -8.76 18.18
N ARG A 9 7.16 -10.02 17.95
CA ARG A 9 6.26 -11.18 18.16
C ARG A 9 5.96 -11.43 19.63
N GLY A 10 6.92 -11.21 20.53
CA GLY A 10 6.72 -11.29 21.98
C GLY A 10 5.78 -10.19 22.50
N LEU A 11 6.01 -8.95 22.07
CA LEU A 11 5.18 -7.79 22.43
C LEU A 11 3.74 -7.92 21.93
N SER A 12 3.52 -8.44 20.71
CA SER A 12 2.17 -8.69 20.17
C SER A 12 1.37 -9.70 21.01
N ARG A 13 2.02 -10.64 21.71
CA ARG A 13 1.34 -11.62 22.56
C ARG A 13 1.10 -11.11 23.99
N LEU A 14 2.01 -10.28 24.51
CA LEU A 14 1.98 -9.85 25.91
C LEU A 14 1.28 -8.50 26.10
N VAL A 15 1.42 -7.57 25.14
CA VAL A 15 0.81 -6.24 25.17
C VAL A 15 0.32 -5.88 23.76
N PRO A 16 -0.71 -6.60 23.24
CA PRO A 16 -1.18 -6.43 21.86
C PRO A 16 -1.65 -5.00 21.53
N ALA A 17 -2.16 -4.29 22.54
CA ALA A 17 -2.66 -2.93 22.45
C ALA A 17 -1.56 -1.85 22.58
N LEU A 18 -0.28 -2.23 22.73
CA LEU A 18 0.82 -1.27 22.77
C LEU A 18 0.85 -0.51 21.44
N ALA A 19 0.46 0.77 21.49
CA ALA A 19 0.48 1.70 20.39
C ALA A 19 1.90 2.25 20.21
N LEU A 20 2.47 2.05 19.02
CA LEU A 20 3.77 2.58 18.62
C LEU A 20 3.55 3.64 17.54
N PRO A 21 4.30 4.75 17.55
CA PRO A 21 4.23 5.73 16.48
C PRO A 21 4.57 5.07 15.15
N THR A 22 3.85 5.45 14.08
CA THR A 22 4.13 4.95 12.74
C THR A 22 5.34 5.65 12.11
N ASP A 23 5.69 6.84 12.60
CA ASP A 23 6.75 7.71 12.10
C ASP A 23 6.70 7.93 10.57
N ILE A 24 5.49 7.90 10.00
CA ILE A 24 5.25 8.22 8.60
C ILE A 24 5.42 9.73 8.43
N ASP A 25 6.38 10.12 7.59
CA ASP A 25 6.57 11.51 7.18
C ASP A 25 5.49 11.89 6.15
N PRO A 26 4.59 12.85 6.45
CA PRO A 26 3.58 13.29 5.49
C PRO A 26 4.16 13.74 4.15
N ALA A 27 5.41 14.24 4.10
CA ALA A 27 6.01 14.71 2.86
C ALA A 27 6.24 13.61 1.81
N ILE A 28 6.08 12.33 2.17
CA ILE A 28 6.24 11.20 1.24
C ILE A 28 4.91 10.69 0.69
N VAL A 29 3.76 11.27 1.08
CA VAL A 29 2.45 10.82 0.62
C VAL A 29 2.11 11.34 -0.78
N SER A 30 2.42 12.60 -1.09
CA SER A 30 2.11 13.26 -2.37
C SER A 30 3.09 14.40 -2.65
N HIS A 31 3.25 14.80 -3.91
CA HIS A 31 3.92 16.05 -4.26
C HIS A 31 3.05 17.28 -4.03
N ASP A 32 1.73 17.11 -3.91
CA ASP A 32 0.80 18.22 -3.66
C ASP A 32 0.91 18.67 -2.18
N PRO A 33 1.40 19.89 -1.90
CA PRO A 33 1.54 20.38 -0.53
C PRO A 33 0.19 20.51 0.19
N ALA A 34 -0.91 20.73 -0.53
CA ALA A 34 -2.24 20.80 0.09
C ALA A 34 -2.69 19.42 0.58
N VAL A 35 -2.32 18.35 -0.13
CA VAL A 35 -2.59 16.97 0.29
C VAL A 35 -1.72 16.58 1.48
N VAL A 36 -0.44 16.95 1.46
CA VAL A 36 0.49 16.73 2.58
C VAL A 36 -0.01 17.45 3.84
N GLU A 37 -0.47 18.70 3.73
CA GLU A 37 -1.04 19.46 4.86
C GLU A 37 -2.35 18.84 5.36
N ALA A 38 -3.25 18.46 4.45
CA ALA A 38 -4.50 17.80 4.81
C ALA A 38 -4.25 16.49 5.55
N TYR A 39 -3.34 15.64 5.05
CA TYR A 39 -2.94 14.40 5.70
C TYR A 39 -2.33 14.65 7.09
N GLY A 40 -1.45 15.65 7.21
CA GLY A 40 -0.75 15.95 8.46
C GLY A 40 -1.61 16.61 9.54
N THR A 41 -2.75 17.20 9.18
CA THR A 41 -3.62 17.96 10.09
C THR A 41 -5.00 17.34 10.33
N ASP A 42 -5.39 16.34 9.54
CA ASP A 42 -6.67 15.65 9.70
C ASP A 42 -6.70 14.84 11.02
N PRO A 43 -7.59 15.17 11.98
CA PRO A 43 -7.68 14.47 13.26
C PRO A 43 -8.15 13.00 13.14
N LEU A 44 -8.61 12.58 11.96
CA LEU A 44 -9.00 11.21 11.68
C LEU A 44 -7.82 10.35 11.19
N VAL A 45 -6.67 10.95 10.87
CA VAL A 45 -5.45 10.21 10.52
C VAL A 45 -4.81 9.62 11.77
N GLY A 46 -4.68 8.30 11.81
CA GLY A 46 -4.04 7.58 12.90
C GLY A 46 -2.53 7.54 12.77
N HIS A 47 -1.80 8.16 13.71
CA HIS A 47 -0.33 8.16 13.73
C HIS A 47 0.30 7.05 14.59
N VAL A 48 -0.49 6.06 14.98
CA VAL A 48 -0.03 4.93 15.78
C VAL A 48 -0.49 3.60 15.19
N ALA A 49 0.39 2.61 15.26
CA ALA A 49 0.09 1.22 14.95
C ALA A 49 0.29 0.38 16.20
N SER A 50 -0.67 -0.48 16.52
CA SER A 50 -0.50 -1.40 17.64
C SER A 50 0.48 -2.53 17.30
N ALA A 51 1.15 -3.09 18.31
CA ALA A 51 2.00 -4.26 18.12
C ALA A 51 1.25 -5.42 17.44
N ARG A 52 -0.04 -5.60 17.76
CA ARG A 52 -0.86 -6.63 17.10
C ARG A 52 -1.13 -6.30 15.64
N TRP A 53 -1.49 -5.05 15.32
CA TRP A 53 -1.70 -4.60 13.95
C TRP A 53 -0.48 -4.90 13.08
N LEU A 54 0.72 -4.56 13.54
CA LEU A 54 1.95 -4.81 12.79
C LEU A 54 2.14 -6.31 12.47
N THR A 55 1.94 -7.17 13.48
CA THR A 55 2.11 -8.62 13.28
C THR A 55 1.05 -9.24 12.36
N GLU A 56 -0.20 -8.80 12.44
CA GLU A 56 -1.27 -9.32 11.58
C GLU A 56 -1.16 -8.79 10.15
N THR A 57 -0.85 -7.51 9.96
CA THR A 57 -0.61 -6.95 8.62
C THR A 57 0.57 -7.64 7.94
N THR A 58 1.66 -7.88 8.66
CA THR A 58 2.82 -8.61 8.11
C THR A 58 2.46 -10.05 7.73
N ARG A 59 1.64 -10.71 8.56
CA ARG A 59 1.14 -12.06 8.26
C ARG A 59 0.25 -12.06 7.02
N ALA A 60 -0.71 -11.13 6.94
CA ALA A 60 -1.60 -11.00 5.79
C ALA A 60 -0.82 -10.74 4.49
N GLN A 61 0.21 -9.90 4.52
CA GLN A 61 1.09 -9.68 3.37
C GLN A 61 1.80 -10.97 2.93
N ALA A 62 2.26 -11.80 3.87
CA ALA A 62 2.86 -13.10 3.56
C ALA A 62 1.84 -14.09 2.98
N ASP A 63 0.63 -14.13 3.55
CA ASP A 63 -0.47 -14.97 3.09
C ASP A 63 -0.88 -14.60 1.65
N VAL A 64 -1.00 -13.29 1.33
CA VAL A 64 -1.27 -12.80 -0.03
C VAL A 64 -0.17 -13.23 -1.00
N LYS A 65 1.11 -13.05 -0.63
CA LYS A 65 2.24 -13.48 -1.48
C LYS A 65 2.20 -14.99 -1.77
N ALA A 66 1.91 -15.81 -0.77
CA ALA A 66 1.82 -17.26 -0.93
C ALA A 66 0.59 -17.70 -1.73
N ALA A 67 -0.51 -16.95 -1.65
CA ALA A 67 -1.79 -17.29 -2.27
C ALA A 67 -2.09 -16.54 -3.57
N ALA A 68 -1.22 -15.64 -4.04
CA ALA A 68 -1.48 -14.73 -5.16
C ALA A 68 -1.95 -15.45 -6.44
N ALA A 69 -1.42 -16.65 -6.72
CA ALA A 69 -1.80 -17.48 -7.87
C ALA A 69 -3.29 -17.93 -7.85
N ARG A 70 -3.97 -17.82 -6.70
CA ARG A 70 -5.41 -18.11 -6.54
C ARG A 70 -6.30 -16.95 -7.00
N ILE A 71 -5.75 -15.74 -7.14
CA ILE A 71 -6.50 -14.58 -7.65
C ILE A 71 -6.63 -14.74 -9.16
N LYS A 72 -7.85 -15.03 -9.63
CA LYS A 72 -8.18 -15.28 -11.05
C LYS A 72 -9.08 -14.23 -11.68
N LEU A 73 -9.60 -13.29 -10.89
CA LEU A 73 -10.43 -12.19 -11.37
C LEU A 73 -9.59 -11.21 -12.20
N PRO A 74 -10.20 -10.41 -13.09
CA PRO A 74 -9.54 -9.25 -13.69
C PRO A 74 -8.89 -8.38 -12.62
N VAL A 75 -7.63 -7.99 -12.81
CA VAL A 75 -6.88 -7.17 -11.84
C VAL A 75 -6.21 -5.99 -12.53
N LEU A 76 -6.49 -4.78 -12.04
CA LEU A 76 -5.65 -3.61 -12.24
C LEU A 76 -4.79 -3.40 -11.00
N LEU A 77 -3.48 -3.19 -11.19
CA LEU A 77 -2.57 -2.76 -10.14
C LEU A 77 -1.86 -1.46 -10.58
N GLN A 78 -2.26 -0.35 -9.98
CA GLN A 78 -1.65 0.97 -10.16
C GLN A 78 -0.62 1.19 -9.04
N GLN A 79 0.61 1.51 -9.39
CA GLN A 79 1.71 1.61 -8.42
C GLN A 79 2.53 2.88 -8.64
N ALA A 80 2.71 3.67 -7.59
CA ALA A 80 3.68 4.76 -7.59
C ALA A 80 5.11 4.23 -7.74
N GLY A 81 5.91 4.85 -8.61
CA GLY A 81 7.29 4.44 -8.87
C GLY A 81 8.26 4.83 -7.77
N ASP A 82 8.02 5.95 -7.08
CA ASP A 82 8.89 6.49 -6.04
C ASP A 82 8.24 6.32 -4.65
N ASP A 83 7.37 5.31 -4.50
CA ASP A 83 6.67 5.01 -3.26
C ASP A 83 7.64 4.57 -2.15
N ARG A 84 7.69 5.34 -1.06
CA ARG A 84 8.55 5.10 0.11
C ARG A 84 7.83 4.36 1.24
N LEU A 85 6.52 4.13 1.09
CA LEU A 85 5.67 3.43 2.06
C LEU A 85 5.38 1.99 1.62
N ALA A 86 5.12 1.76 0.33
CA ALA A 86 4.88 0.44 -0.24
C ALA A 86 5.86 0.16 -1.39
N SER A 87 6.69 -0.89 -1.23
CA SER A 87 7.73 -1.24 -2.22
C SER A 87 7.12 -1.57 -3.60
N PRO A 88 7.44 -0.79 -4.65
CA PRO A 88 6.99 -1.06 -6.01
C PRO A 88 7.46 -2.42 -6.52
N GLU A 89 8.66 -2.85 -6.13
CA GLU A 89 9.23 -4.15 -6.49
C GLU A 89 8.44 -5.30 -5.86
N ALA A 90 8.06 -5.15 -4.59
CA ALA A 90 7.25 -6.15 -3.90
C ALA A 90 5.84 -6.24 -4.50
N ALA A 91 5.23 -5.11 -4.87
CA ALA A 91 3.95 -5.07 -5.56
C ALA A 91 4.03 -5.78 -6.93
N LYS A 92 5.09 -5.50 -7.71
CA LYS A 92 5.34 -6.16 -8.99
C LYS A 92 5.53 -7.68 -8.84
N ALA A 93 6.26 -8.13 -7.82
CA ALA A 93 6.45 -9.55 -7.56
C ALA A 93 5.12 -10.29 -7.24
N VAL A 94 4.22 -9.64 -6.49
CA VAL A 94 2.87 -10.16 -6.25
C VAL A 94 2.07 -10.20 -7.56
N PHE A 95 2.09 -9.10 -8.33
CA PHE A 95 1.41 -9.00 -9.62
C PHE A 95 1.82 -10.13 -10.59
N ASP A 96 3.11 -10.42 -10.67
CA ASP A 96 3.65 -11.46 -11.54
C ASP A 96 3.15 -12.85 -11.14
N THR A 97 2.94 -13.08 -9.84
CA THR A 97 2.43 -14.33 -9.29
C THR A 97 0.91 -14.48 -9.44
N LEU A 98 0.17 -13.40 -9.74
CA LEU A 98 -1.28 -13.45 -9.91
C LEU A 98 -1.66 -14.48 -10.97
N GLY A 99 -2.67 -15.27 -10.62
CA GLY A 99 -3.18 -16.32 -11.48
C GLY A 99 -4.16 -15.86 -12.55
N SER A 100 -4.52 -14.58 -12.57
CA SER A 100 -5.45 -14.00 -13.53
C SER A 100 -4.85 -14.01 -14.93
N ALA A 101 -5.66 -14.39 -15.92
CA ALA A 101 -5.35 -14.23 -17.33
C ALA A 101 -5.55 -12.78 -17.80
N ASP A 102 -6.35 -12.02 -17.07
CA ASP A 102 -6.67 -10.62 -17.33
C ASP A 102 -6.08 -9.78 -16.19
N LYS A 103 -4.90 -9.24 -16.42
CA LYS A 103 -4.20 -8.42 -15.42
C LYS A 103 -3.39 -7.31 -16.08
N THR A 104 -3.50 -6.12 -15.51
CA THR A 104 -2.84 -4.90 -15.98
C THR A 104 -2.03 -4.30 -14.84
N PHE A 105 -0.73 -4.07 -15.07
CA PHE A 105 0.15 -3.38 -14.13
C PHE A 105 0.54 -2.03 -14.72
N THR A 106 0.23 -0.96 -14.00
CA THR A 106 0.49 0.42 -14.44
C THR A 106 1.38 1.11 -13.42
N PRO A 107 2.70 1.16 -13.64
CA PRO A 107 3.60 1.94 -12.81
C PRO A 107 3.55 3.42 -13.21
N TYR A 108 3.68 4.30 -12.22
CA TYR A 108 3.75 5.76 -12.41
C TYR A 108 5.09 6.27 -11.86
N PRO A 109 6.16 6.30 -12.70
CA PRO A 109 7.48 6.77 -12.29
C PRO A 109 7.42 8.18 -11.71
N GLY A 110 8.14 8.42 -10.62
CA GLY A 110 8.21 9.74 -9.99
C GLY A 110 7.01 10.14 -9.15
N LEU A 111 5.89 9.40 -9.15
CA LEU A 111 4.77 9.66 -8.21
C LEU A 111 5.06 9.07 -6.82
N PHE A 112 4.51 9.72 -5.79
CA PHE A 112 4.53 9.27 -4.39
C PHE A 112 3.30 8.42 -4.05
N HIS A 113 3.20 8.00 -2.79
CA HIS A 113 2.30 6.93 -2.33
C HIS A 113 0.83 7.10 -2.76
N GLU A 114 0.28 8.31 -2.63
CA GLU A 114 -1.13 8.61 -2.90
C GLU A 114 -1.36 9.05 -4.35
N ILE A 115 -1.17 8.14 -5.31
CA ILE A 115 -1.27 8.40 -6.76
C ILE A 115 -2.59 9.06 -7.22
N TRP A 116 -3.69 8.89 -6.47
CA TRP A 116 -4.99 9.52 -6.76
C TRP A 116 -5.12 10.95 -6.20
N PHE A 117 -4.16 11.36 -5.37
CA PHE A 117 -4.06 12.69 -4.76
C PHE A 117 -2.74 13.37 -5.13
N GLU A 118 -2.15 12.98 -6.27
CA GLU A 118 -1.02 13.68 -6.87
C GLU A 118 -1.45 14.98 -7.57
N GLN A 119 -0.49 15.90 -7.74
CA GLN A 119 -0.74 17.21 -8.34
C GLN A 119 -1.31 17.09 -9.77
N ASP A 120 -0.80 16.13 -10.56
CA ASP A 120 -1.36 15.72 -11.84
C ASP A 120 -1.93 14.29 -11.77
N ARG A 121 -3.05 14.14 -11.07
CA ARG A 121 -3.77 12.86 -10.91
C ARG A 121 -4.61 12.43 -12.11
N GLY A 122 -4.80 13.30 -13.11
CA GLY A 122 -5.69 13.07 -14.26
C GLY A 122 -5.37 11.76 -14.98
N PRO A 123 -4.11 11.54 -15.43
CA PRO A 123 -3.71 10.31 -16.10
C PRO A 123 -3.92 9.04 -15.27
N VAL A 124 -3.78 9.12 -13.94
CA VAL A 124 -3.99 7.98 -13.03
C VAL A 124 -5.47 7.62 -12.95
N LEU A 125 -6.34 8.63 -12.78
CA LEU A 125 -7.78 8.44 -12.68
C LEU A 125 -8.41 8.04 -14.02
N ASP A 126 -7.94 8.60 -15.13
CA ASP A 126 -8.40 8.25 -16.48
C ASP A 126 -8.07 6.78 -16.80
N ALA A 127 -6.87 6.32 -16.44
CA ALA A 127 -6.49 4.91 -16.61
C ALA A 127 -7.35 3.97 -15.75
N LEU A 128 -7.69 4.36 -14.53
CA LEU A 128 -8.61 3.62 -13.67
C LEU A 128 -10.01 3.55 -14.29
N GLY A 129 -10.56 4.70 -14.72
CA GLY A 129 -11.87 4.79 -15.35
C GLY A 129 -11.96 3.96 -16.63
N ALA A 130 -10.99 4.11 -17.53
CA ALA A 130 -10.93 3.34 -18.77
C ALA A 130 -10.82 1.83 -18.52
N TRP A 131 -10.07 1.41 -17.49
CA TRP A 131 -10.01 0.00 -17.12
C TRP A 131 -11.36 -0.48 -16.58
N LEU A 132 -12.03 0.29 -15.72
CA LEU A 132 -13.35 -0.07 -15.21
C LEU A 132 -14.38 -0.18 -16.34
N ASP A 133 -14.47 0.83 -17.21
CA ASP A 133 -15.40 0.85 -18.34
C ASP A 133 -15.22 -0.35 -19.29
N ALA A 134 -14.00 -0.86 -19.43
CA ALA A 134 -13.71 -2.04 -20.23
C ALA A 134 -14.16 -3.38 -19.60
N HIS A 135 -14.47 -3.39 -18.29
CA HIS A 135 -14.85 -4.61 -17.54
C HIS A 135 -16.24 -4.54 -16.89
N LEU A 136 -16.92 -3.40 -17.03
CA LEU A 136 -18.32 -3.24 -16.64
C LEU A 136 -19.24 -3.66 -17.81
N PRO A 137 -20.40 -4.28 -17.51
CA PRO A 137 -21.39 -4.70 -18.50
C PRO A 137 -22.19 -3.55 -19.12
#